data_AF-A0AAJ4XPH6-F1
#
_entry.id   AF-A0AAJ4XPH6-F1
#
_cell.length_a   1.000
_cell.length_b   1.000
_cell.length_c   1.000
_cell.angle_alpha   90.00
_cell.angle_beta   90.00
_cell.angle_gamma   90.00
#
_symmetry.space_group_name_H-M   'P 1'
#
loop_
_entity.id
_entity.type
_entity.pdbx_description
1 polymer ?
#
loop_
_entity_poly.entity_id
_entity_poly.type
_entity_poly.pdbx_seq_one_letter_code
_entity_poly.pdbx_strand_id
1 'polypeptide(L)'
;MPKTRVKMLSLETRTKLVQAVSEHRLTIAEATHHLMVPESTAQSFLKHHASSGKIESKKQGGNQEPVLKYKHLQGIQDRLDNKADIRFSDIQQKIQEAFHFESRRTASTIDRAVNNKLHYTTSFAIL
;
A
#
# COMPACT_ATOMS: atom_id res chain seq x y z
N MET A 1 11.04 -9.71 22.59
CA MET A 1 11.52 -10.70 21.60
C MET A 1 11.65 -10.04 20.24
N PRO A 2 12.77 -10.22 19.52
CA PRO A 2 12.90 -9.67 18.17
C PRO A 2 11.90 -10.38 17.25
N LYS A 3 11.13 -9.63 16.46
CA LYS A 3 10.22 -10.18 15.45
C LYS A 3 11.08 -10.80 14.35
N THR A 4 11.19 -12.13 14.33
CA THR A 4 11.76 -12.86 13.20
C THR A 4 10.99 -12.44 11.96
N ARG A 5 11.65 -11.81 10.98
CA ARG A 5 11.01 -11.40 9.72
C ARG A 5 10.53 -12.69 9.05
N VAL A 6 9.22 -12.93 9.07
CA VAL A 6 8.61 -14.06 8.36
C VAL A 6 8.81 -13.80 6.88
N LYS A 7 9.84 -14.40 6.30
CA LYS A 7 10.19 -14.23 4.90
C LYS A 7 9.11 -14.95 4.08
N MET A 8 8.40 -14.20 3.25
CA MET A 8 7.39 -14.78 2.37
C MET A 8 8.06 -15.72 1.37
N LEU A 9 7.36 -16.78 0.94
CA LEU A 9 7.82 -17.60 -0.17
C LEU A 9 8.07 -16.73 -1.39
N SER A 10 9.17 -16.99 -2.11
CA SER A 10 9.43 -16.32 -3.38
C SER A 10 8.34 -16.65 -4.40
N LEU A 11 8.20 -15.80 -5.42
CA LEU A 11 7.27 -16.06 -6.52
C LEU A 11 7.62 -17.36 -7.25
N GLU A 12 8.92 -17.63 -7.42
CA GLU A 12 9.43 -18.85 -8.03
C GLU A 12 8.98 -20.10 -7.26
N THR A 13 9.19 -20.13 -5.94
CA THR A 13 8.78 -21.28 -5.11
C THR A 13 7.28 -21.48 -5.12
N ARG A 14 6.50 -20.39 -5.10
CA ARG A 14 5.03 -20.43 -5.21
C ARG A 14 4.57 -21.00 -6.55
N THR A 15 5.22 -20.62 -7.64
CA THR A 15 4.93 -21.13 -8.99
C THR A 15 5.23 -22.62 -9.07
N LYS A 16 6.43 -23.04 -8.62
CA LYS A 16 6.82 -24.46 -8.59
C LYS A 16 5.89 -25.30 -7.73
N LEU A 17 5.41 -24.77 -6.60
CA LEU A 17 4.40 -25.45 -5.75
C LEU A 17 3.09 -25.70 -6.51
N VAL A 18 2.59 -24.71 -7.26
CA VAL A 18 1.37 -24.89 -8.06
C VAL A 18 1.60 -25.91 -9.16
N GLN A 19 2.70 -25.82 -9.90
CA GLN A 19 3.04 -26.77 -10.98
C GLN A 19 3.19 -28.21 -10.45
N ALA A 20 3.89 -28.39 -9.32
CA ALA A 20 4.05 -29.69 -8.67
C ALA A 20 2.71 -30.37 -8.36
N VAL A 21 1.75 -29.63 -7.81
CA VAL A 21 0.46 -30.19 -7.39
C VAL A 21 -0.53 -30.31 -8.56
N SER A 22 -0.56 -29.33 -9.47
CA SER A 22 -1.56 -29.28 -10.54
C SER A 22 -1.15 -30.00 -11.82
N GLU A 23 0.10 -29.83 -12.26
CA GLU A 23 0.62 -30.40 -13.52
C GLU A 23 1.23 -31.78 -13.29
N HIS A 24 2.08 -31.90 -12.25
CA HIS A 24 2.76 -33.15 -11.93
C HIS A 24 1.96 -34.09 -11.02
N ARG A 25 0.78 -33.66 -10.56
CA ARG A 25 -0.13 -34.42 -9.68
C ARG A 25 0.54 -34.96 -8.41
N LEU A 26 1.58 -34.29 -7.92
CA LEU A 26 2.21 -34.63 -6.66
C LEU A 26 1.28 -34.31 -5.49
N THR A 27 1.39 -35.08 -4.43
CA THR A 27 0.76 -34.73 -3.16
C THR A 27 1.42 -33.48 -2.58
N ILE A 28 0.71 -32.76 -1.70
CA ILE A 28 1.27 -31.58 -1.02
C ILE A 28 2.52 -31.96 -0.22
N ALA A 29 2.50 -33.13 0.45
CA ALA A 29 3.64 -33.65 1.19
C ALA A 29 4.87 -33.84 0.30
N GLU A 30 4.74 -34.49 -0.86
CA GLU A 30 5.84 -34.68 -1.81
C GLU A 30 6.36 -33.33 -2.33
N ALA A 31 5.46 -32.45 -2.78
CA ALA A 31 5.83 -31.13 -3.30
C ALA A 31 6.59 -30.28 -2.26
N THR A 32 6.15 -30.33 -1.00
CA THR A 32 6.81 -29.60 0.10
C THR A 32 8.20 -30.14 0.43
N HIS A 33 8.38 -31.46 0.37
CA HIS A 33 9.68 -32.10 0.57
C HIS A 33 10.67 -31.73 -0.54
N HIS A 34 10.24 -31.80 -1.81
CA HIS A 34 11.06 -31.42 -2.96
C HIS A 34 11.47 -29.94 -2.96
N LEU A 35 10.59 -29.06 -2.50
CA LEU A 35 10.82 -27.60 -2.53
C LEU A 35 11.35 -27.05 -1.20
N MET A 36 11.57 -27.90 -0.20
CA MET A 36 12.00 -27.54 1.15
C MET A 36 11.13 -26.43 1.78
N VAL A 37 9.81 -26.53 1.60
CA VAL A 37 8.84 -25.57 2.13
C VAL A 37 8.08 -26.22 3.29
N PRO A 38 7.86 -25.52 4.43
CA PRO A 38 7.02 -26.05 5.49
C PRO A 38 5.60 -26.35 5.00
N GLU A 39 5.09 -27.54 5.31
CA GLU A 39 3.81 -28.00 4.80
C GLU A 39 2.65 -27.05 5.13
N SER A 40 2.62 -26.50 6.34
CA SER A 40 1.63 -25.50 6.76
C SER A 40 1.64 -24.25 5.88
N THR A 41 2.81 -23.84 5.40
CA THR A 41 2.96 -22.68 4.50
C THR A 41 2.46 -23.01 3.11
N ALA A 42 2.81 -24.19 2.59
CA ALA A 42 2.34 -24.64 1.28
C ALA A 42 0.82 -24.85 1.26
N GLN A 43 0.24 -25.47 2.30
CA GLN A 43 -1.21 -25.65 2.43
C GLN A 43 -1.94 -24.30 2.45
N SER A 44 -1.46 -23.34 3.26
CA SER A 44 -2.05 -22.00 3.35
C SER A 44 -1.99 -21.28 1.99
N PHE A 45 -0.85 -21.37 1.30
CA PHE A 45 -0.67 -20.80 -0.02
C PHE A 45 -1.57 -21.45 -1.08
N LEU A 46 -1.60 -22.78 -1.16
CA LEU A 46 -2.42 -23.52 -2.13
C LEU A 46 -3.92 -23.28 -1.92
N LYS A 47 -4.37 -23.17 -0.65
CA LYS A 47 -5.74 -22.78 -0.33
C LYS A 47 -6.07 -21.37 -0.80
N HIS A 48 -5.14 -20.43 -0.63
CA HIS A 48 -5.29 -19.07 -1.16
C HIS A 48 -5.28 -19.04 -2.70
N HIS A 49 -4.41 -19.81 -3.34
CA HIS A 49 -4.35 -19.93 -4.79
C HIS A 49 -5.67 -20.50 -5.35
N ALA A 50 -6.20 -21.56 -4.72
CA ALA A 50 -7.46 -22.16 -5.12
C ALA A 50 -8.65 -21.20 -5.00
N SER A 51 -8.66 -20.29 -4.02
CA SER A 51 -9.76 -19.33 -3.84
C SER A 51 -9.62 -18.05 -4.65
N SER A 52 -8.39 -17.58 -4.91
CA SER A 52 -8.13 -16.30 -5.57
C SER A 52 -7.69 -16.41 -7.02
N GLY A 53 -7.21 -17.59 -7.45
CA GLY A 53 -6.53 -17.81 -8.73
C GLY A 53 -5.16 -17.14 -8.83
N LYS A 54 -4.65 -16.55 -7.73
CA LYS A 54 -3.40 -15.75 -7.74
C LYS A 54 -2.25 -16.50 -7.09
N ILE A 55 -1.12 -16.53 -7.80
CA ILE A 55 0.18 -17.01 -7.29
C ILE A 55 0.83 -15.93 -6.41
N GLU A 56 0.46 -14.67 -6.61
CA GLU A 56 0.96 -13.55 -5.83
C GLU A 56 0.51 -13.57 -4.37
N SER A 57 1.39 -13.10 -3.50
CA SER A 57 1.11 -12.93 -2.09
C SER A 57 0.09 -11.82 -1.90
N LYS A 58 -0.81 -11.99 -0.94
CA LYS A 58 -1.70 -10.91 -0.49
C LYS A 58 -0.85 -9.68 -0.10
N LYS A 59 -1.27 -8.50 -0.56
CA LYS A 59 -0.68 -7.22 -0.18
C LYS A 59 -0.68 -7.10 1.36
N GLN A 60 0.50 -6.95 1.94
CA GLN A 60 0.65 -6.75 3.38
C GLN A 60 0.60 -5.25 3.70
N GLY A 61 -0.27 -4.85 4.62
CA GLY A 61 -0.46 -3.46 5.02
C GLY A 61 -1.28 -2.63 4.03
N GLY A 62 -1.43 -1.34 4.34
CA GLY A 62 -2.18 -0.39 3.49
C GLY A 62 -3.70 -0.56 3.53
N ASN A 63 -4.25 -1.16 4.60
CA ASN A 63 -5.69 -1.35 4.77
C ASN A 63 -6.47 -0.09 5.14
N GLN A 64 -5.77 1.04 5.40
CA GLN A 64 -6.43 2.31 5.69
C GLN A 64 -6.59 3.11 4.42
N GLU A 65 -7.81 3.59 4.17
CA GLU A 65 -8.05 4.59 3.14
C GLU A 65 -7.18 5.83 3.43
N PRO A 66 -6.61 6.46 2.39
CA PRO A 66 -5.92 7.72 2.58
C PRO A 66 -6.85 8.76 3.18
N VAL A 67 -6.39 9.43 4.24
CA VAL A 67 -7.13 10.51 4.92
C VAL A 67 -7.55 11.61 3.94
N LEU A 68 -6.71 11.90 2.94
CA LEU A 68 -7.00 12.80 1.83
C LEU A 68 -7.44 12.00 0.60
N LYS A 69 -8.74 12.10 0.29
CA LYS A 69 -9.39 11.51 -0.89
C LYS A 69 -9.14 12.38 -2.14
N TYR A 70 -9.41 11.82 -3.32
CA TYR A 70 -9.19 12.47 -4.61
C TYR A 70 -9.80 13.88 -4.70
N LYS A 71 -11.06 14.05 -4.26
CA LYS A 71 -11.73 15.36 -4.23
C LYS A 71 -10.97 16.43 -3.43
N HIS A 72 -10.28 16.02 -2.36
CA HIS A 72 -9.47 16.93 -1.55
C HIS A 72 -8.21 17.33 -2.31
N LEU A 73 -7.56 16.37 -2.96
CA LEU A 73 -6.35 16.62 -3.73
C LEU A 73 -6.60 17.53 -4.93
N GLN A 74 -7.72 17.31 -5.64
CA GLN A 74 -8.10 18.14 -6.78
C GLN A 74 -8.38 19.59 -6.36
N GLY A 75 -9.14 19.81 -5.27
CA GLY A 75 -9.37 21.17 -4.78
C GLY A 75 -8.11 21.87 -4.23
N ILE A 76 -7.08 21.11 -3.84
CA ILE A 76 -5.77 21.66 -3.49
C ILE A 76 -5.02 22.05 -4.77
N GLN A 77 -4.99 21.16 -5.76
CA GLN A 77 -4.35 21.38 -7.05
C GLN A 77 -4.93 22.60 -7.77
N ASP A 78 -6.25 22.69 -7.92
CA ASP A 78 -6.92 23.82 -8.56
C ASP A 78 -6.54 25.16 -7.89
N ARG A 79 -6.31 25.16 -6.57
CA ARG A 79 -5.93 26.38 -5.84
C ARG A 79 -4.47 26.75 -6.01
N LEU A 80 -3.58 25.75 -6.09
CA LEU A 80 -2.17 25.94 -6.39
C LEU A 80 -1.99 26.45 -7.82
N ASP A 81 -2.73 25.88 -8.78
CA ASP A 81 -2.68 26.28 -10.19
C ASP A 81 -3.22 27.71 -10.41
N ASN A 82 -4.23 28.13 -9.64
CA ASN A 82 -4.84 29.45 -9.80
C ASN A 82 -4.13 30.58 -9.03
N LYS A 83 -3.16 30.29 -8.15
CA LYS A 83 -2.39 31.31 -7.41
C LYS A 83 -1.00 30.79 -7.04
N ALA A 84 0.03 31.30 -7.73
CA ALA A 84 1.43 30.89 -7.53
C ALA A 84 1.99 31.22 -6.13
N ASP A 85 1.45 32.23 -5.42
CA ASP A 85 2.05 32.77 -4.18
C ASP A 85 1.28 32.45 -2.89
N ILE A 86 0.41 31.44 -2.88
CA ILE A 86 -0.31 31.10 -1.64
C ILE A 86 0.65 30.49 -0.62
N ARG A 87 0.72 31.10 0.58
CA ARG A 87 1.41 30.52 1.73
C ARG A 87 0.74 29.22 2.16
N PHE A 88 1.55 28.23 2.50
CA PHE A 88 1.06 26.91 2.89
C PHE A 88 0.09 26.93 4.09
N SER A 89 0.27 27.86 5.03
CA SER A 89 -0.66 28.12 6.14
C SER A 89 -2.09 28.42 5.68
N ASP A 90 -2.21 29.19 4.60
CA ASP A 90 -3.50 29.64 4.06
C ASP A 90 -4.17 28.52 3.27
N ILE A 91 -3.37 27.67 2.63
CA ILE A 91 -3.83 26.43 2.01
C ILE A 91 -4.45 25.53 3.08
N GLN A 92 -3.77 25.33 4.21
CA GLN A 92 -4.29 24.51 5.32
C GLN A 92 -5.62 25.03 5.87
N GLN A 93 -5.71 26.32 6.15
CA GLN A 93 -6.94 26.92 6.66
C GLN A 93 -8.09 26.75 5.66
N LYS A 94 -7.85 27.06 4.39
CA LYS A 94 -8.88 26.96 3.34
C LYS A 94 -9.30 25.54 3.03
N ILE A 95 -8.40 24.56 3.11
CA ILE A 95 -8.74 23.14 2.98
C ILE A 95 -9.63 22.71 4.16
N GLN A 96 -9.29 23.13 5.38
CA GLN A 96 -10.07 22.79 6.57
C GLN A 96 -11.49 23.38 6.49
N GLU A 97 -11.61 24.61 6.00
CA GLU A 97 -12.89 25.30 5.76
C GLU A 97 -13.68 24.64 4.62
N ALA A 98 -13.04 24.31 3.49
CA ALA A 98 -13.73 23.78 2.30
C ALA A 98 -14.20 22.32 2.44
N PHE A 99 -13.52 21.51 3.24
CA PHE A 99 -13.81 20.07 3.33
C PHE A 99 -14.41 19.64 4.66
N HIS A 100 -14.64 20.58 5.59
CA HIS A 100 -15.26 20.36 6.90
C HIS A 100 -14.80 19.05 7.56
N PHE A 101 -13.48 18.85 7.65
CA PHE A 101 -12.96 17.64 8.28
C PHE A 101 -13.39 17.59 9.74
N GLU A 102 -13.90 16.43 10.18
CA GLU A 102 -14.29 16.17 11.58
C GLU A 102 -13.15 16.43 12.59
N SER A 103 -11.90 16.40 12.14
CA SER A 103 -10.72 16.77 12.91
C SER A 103 -9.84 17.74 12.12
N ARG A 104 -9.26 18.72 12.83
CA ARG A 104 -8.30 19.67 12.24
C ARG A 104 -7.12 18.88 11.67
N ARG A 105 -6.90 18.99 10.36
CA ARG A 105 -5.77 18.31 9.71
C ARG A 105 -4.47 19.04 10.01
N THR A 106 -3.44 18.27 10.33
CA THR A 106 -2.11 18.82 10.62
C THR A 106 -1.45 19.34 9.34
N ALA A 107 -0.63 20.38 9.47
CA ALA A 107 0.16 20.92 8.36
C ALA A 107 0.96 19.82 7.64
N SER A 108 1.55 18.89 8.41
CA SER A 108 2.31 17.75 7.89
C SER A 108 1.51 16.78 7.01
N THR A 109 0.21 16.60 7.29
CA THR A 109 -0.64 15.70 6.48
C THR A 109 -0.92 16.30 5.10
N ILE A 110 -1.12 17.61 5.08
CA ILE A 110 -1.36 18.37 3.84
C ILE A 110 -0.04 18.50 3.07
N ASP A 111 1.08 18.72 3.77
CA ASP A 111 2.39 18.89 3.15
C ASP A 111 2.81 17.62 2.44
N ARG A 112 2.61 16.48 3.12
CA ARG A 112 2.82 15.17 2.53
C ARG A 112 1.96 14.95 1.28
N ALA A 113 0.75 15.50 1.23
CA ALA A 113 -0.11 15.38 0.06
C ALA A 113 0.32 16.31 -1.09
N VAL A 114 0.70 17.56 -0.79
CA VAL A 114 1.19 18.51 -1.79
C VAL A 114 2.51 18.03 -2.40
N ASN A 115 3.49 17.68 -1.56
CA ASN A 115 4.81 17.25 -2.02
C ASN A 115 4.80 15.84 -2.63
N ASN A 116 4.19 14.84 -1.98
CA ASN A 116 4.33 13.44 -2.43
C ASN A 116 3.20 12.95 -3.34
N LYS A 117 2.02 13.58 -3.33
CA LYS A 117 0.89 13.13 -4.17
C LYS A 117 0.60 14.06 -5.34
N LEU A 118 0.85 15.36 -5.19
CA LEU A 118 0.64 16.36 -6.24
C LEU A 118 1.95 16.81 -6.90
N HIS A 119 3.10 16.43 -6.34
CA HIS A 119 4.44 16.74 -6.88
C HIS A 119 4.76 18.24 -6.99
N TYR A 120 4.09 19.11 -6.24
CA TYR A 120 4.51 20.51 -6.12
C TYR A 120 5.70 20.60 -5.18
N THR A 121 6.78 21.27 -5.59
CA THR A 121 7.87 21.62 -4.68
C THR A 121 7.47 22.83 -3.85
N THR A 122 7.03 22.60 -2.61
CA THR A 122 6.92 23.70 -1.64
C THR A 122 8.29 23.97 -1.04
N SER A 123 8.91 25.10 -1.37
CA SER A 123 10.07 25.61 -0.66
C SER A 123 9.65 26.07 0.74
N PHE A 124 9.96 25.25 1.74
CA PHE A 124 9.85 25.63 3.16
C PHE A 124 10.85 26.77 3.43
N ALA A 125 10.38 28.01 3.38
CA ALA A 125 11.06 29.11 4.07
C ALA A 125 10.68 29.00 5.55
N ILE A 126 11.59 28.42 6.35
CA ILE A 126 11.52 28.48 7.82
C ILE A 126 11.71 29.95 8.19
N LEU A 127 10.68 30.58 8.77
CA LEU A 127 10.77 31.82 9.54
C LEU A 127 10.37 31.50 10.98
#